data_AF-A0A9D4ILF7-F1
#
_entry.id   AF-A0A9D4ILF7-F1
#
_cell.length_a   1.000
_cell.length_b   1.000
_cell.length_c   1.000
_cell.angle_alpha   90.00
_cell.angle_beta   90.00
_cell.angle_gamma   90.00
#
_symmetry.space_group_name_H-M   'P 1'
#
loop_
_entity.id
_entity.type
_entity.pdbx_description
1 polymer ?
#
loop_
_entity_poly.entity_id
_entity_poly.type
_entity_poly.pdbx_seq_one_letter_code
_entity_poly.pdbx_strand_id
1 'polypeptide(L)'
;MHPQDGGRLQYTLHIIDTPGFGDTRGIQRDQEIVDHIRQLFSTKPPMRISAFDAVFFLIKAPDARLTPSQSYVFQAIMSLFGKDIEKNICSLITFAEGLNLPVRAALEESGLTFGKWFTFNNAALFANNTDLDSSSLSSMF
;
A
#
# COMPACT_ATOMS: atom_id res chain seq x y z
N MET A 1 14.10 -5.21 7.23
CA MET A 1 14.21 -6.12 8.39
C MET A 1 15.19 -7.23 8.01
N HIS A 2 16.33 -7.29 8.71
CA HIS A 2 17.38 -8.28 8.42
C HIS A 2 17.14 -9.55 9.25
N PRO A 3 17.49 -10.74 8.73
CA PRO A 3 17.49 -11.97 9.51
C PRO A 3 18.36 -11.79 10.75
N GLN A 4 17.83 -12.19 11.91
CA GLN A 4 18.65 -12.37 13.11
C GLN A 4 19.16 -13.82 13.15
N ASP A 5 20.34 -14.03 13.72
CA ASP A 5 20.89 -15.38 13.92
C ASP A 5 19.91 -16.24 14.73
N GLY A 6 19.45 -17.35 14.14
CA GLY A 6 18.41 -18.22 14.70
C GLY A 6 16.96 -17.91 14.26
N GLY A 7 16.75 -16.88 13.45
CA GLY A 7 15.45 -16.54 12.87
C GLY A 7 14.96 -17.56 11.84
N ARG A 8 13.65 -17.83 11.82
CA ARG A 8 13.00 -18.76 10.88
C ARG A 8 13.08 -18.35 9.41
N LEU A 9 13.41 -17.10 9.10
CA LEU A 9 13.40 -16.55 7.76
C LEU A 9 14.83 -16.29 7.29
N GLN A 10 15.26 -16.99 6.25
CA GLN A 10 16.58 -16.80 5.63
C GLN A 10 16.60 -15.69 4.57
N TYR A 11 15.63 -14.78 4.60
CA TYR A 11 15.49 -13.69 3.63
C TYR A 11 15.39 -12.34 4.34
N THR A 12 15.93 -11.31 3.69
CA THR A 12 15.78 -9.91 4.12
C THR A 12 14.53 -9.33 3.46
N LEU A 13 13.63 -8.76 4.27
CA LEU A 13 12.45 -8.06 3.78
C LEU A 13 12.70 -6.55 3.77
N HIS A 14 12.54 -5.92 2.61
CA HIS A 14 12.58 -4.47 2.44
C HIS A 14 11.17 -3.95 2.18
N ILE A 15 10.68 -3.07 3.05
CA ILE A 15 9.39 -2.40 2.89
C ILE A 15 9.70 -0.93 2.67
N ILE A 16 9.14 -0.36 1.60
CA ILE A 16 9.24 1.06 1.28
C ILE A 16 7.86 1.64 1.49
N ASP A 17 7.73 2.46 2.54
CA ASP A 17 6.51 3.23 2.77
C ASP A 17 6.59 4.55 2.00
N THR A 18 5.53 4.89 1.28
CA THR A 18 5.45 6.10 0.45
C THR A 18 4.46 7.09 1.05
N PRO A 19 4.71 8.41 0.98
CA PRO A 19 3.71 9.40 1.35
C PRO A 19 2.36 9.15 0.66
N GLY A 20 1.26 9.45 1.35
CA GLY A 20 -0.09 9.25 0.81
C GLY A 20 -0.33 10.08 -0.45
N PHE A 21 -0.87 9.42 -1.47
CA PHE A 21 -1.32 10.06 -2.71
C PHE A 21 -2.71 10.67 -2.54
N GLY A 22 -2.98 11.79 -3.23
CA GLY A 22 -4.26 12.49 -3.12
C GLY A 22 -4.45 13.22 -1.79
N ASP A 23 -3.37 13.52 -1.08
CA ASP A 23 -3.40 14.44 0.06
C ASP A 23 -3.77 15.87 -0.41
N THR A 24 -4.19 16.73 0.51
CA THR A 24 -4.60 18.13 0.33
C THR A 24 -3.61 19.02 -0.45
N ARG A 25 -2.40 18.53 -0.70
CA ARG A 25 -1.33 19.16 -1.48
C ARG A 25 -1.50 19.03 -3.00
N GLY A 26 -2.43 18.19 -3.46
CA GLY A 26 -2.87 18.12 -4.86
C GLY A 26 -1.92 17.41 -5.83
N ILE A 27 -2.23 17.51 -7.12
CA ILE A 27 -1.63 16.73 -8.23
C ILE A 27 -0.11 16.90 -8.33
N GLN A 28 0.44 18.07 -8.01
CA GLN A 28 1.89 18.29 -8.02
C GLN A 28 2.61 17.36 -7.04
N ARG A 29 2.04 17.13 -5.86
CA ARG A 29 2.63 16.23 -4.87
C ARG A 29 2.57 14.77 -5.33
N ASP A 30 1.48 14.38 -6.00
CA ASP A 30 1.36 13.04 -6.58
C ASP A 30 2.45 12.81 -7.64
N GLN A 31 2.75 13.84 -8.45
CA GLN A 31 3.82 13.79 -9.45
C GLN A 31 5.21 13.69 -8.82
N GLU A 32 5.47 14.42 -7.73
CA GLU A 32 6.71 14.28 -6.95
C GLU A 32 6.88 12.87 -6.38
N ILE A 33 5.80 12.23 -5.91
CA ILE A 33 5.89 10.86 -5.41
C ILE A 33 6.24 9.89 -6.55
N VAL A 34 5.63 10.04 -7.73
CA VAL A 34 5.99 9.26 -8.92
C VAL A 34 7.46 9.46 -9.30
N ASP A 35 7.96 10.69 -9.22
CA ASP A 35 9.37 11.01 -9.51
C ASP A 35 10.32 10.38 -8.48
N HIS A 36 9.98 10.40 -7.19
CA HIS A 36 10.74 9.70 -6.16
C HIS A 36 10.78 8.18 -6.39
N ILE A 37 9.65 7.59 -6.80
CA ILE A 37 9.59 6.18 -7.16
C ILE A 37 10.50 5.90 -8.36
N ARG A 38 10.49 6.75 -9.40
CA ARG A 38 11.44 6.62 -10.53
C ARG A 38 12.89 6.73 -10.08
N GLN A 39 13.18 7.65 -9.16
CA GLN A 39 14.53 7.85 -8.62
C GLN A 39 15.02 6.61 -7.86
N LEU A 40 14.17 5.91 -7.11
CA LEU A 40 14.50 4.66 -6.42
C LEU A 40 15.05 3.57 -7.36
N PHE A 41 14.65 3.57 -8.64
CA PHE A 41 15.18 2.65 -9.66
C PHE A 41 16.46 3.14 -10.33
N SER A 42 16.67 4.45 -10.30
CA SER A 42 17.79 5.11 -10.97
C SER A 42 18.99 5.26 -10.04
N THR A 43 18.89 4.83 -8.77
CA THR A 43 20.00 4.83 -7.82
C THR A 43 21.13 3.91 -8.28
N LYS A 44 22.36 4.36 -8.04
CA LYS A 44 23.56 3.58 -8.37
C LYS A 44 23.78 2.46 -7.34
N PRO A 45 24.46 1.37 -7.71
CA PRO A 45 24.91 0.36 -6.76
C PRO A 45 25.68 0.99 -5.57
N PRO A 46 25.55 0.45 -4.34
CA PRO A 46 24.83 -0.78 -3.98
C PRO A 46 23.33 -0.57 -3.68
N MET A 47 22.83 0.67 -3.68
CA MET A 47 21.46 1.00 -3.25
C MET A 47 20.40 0.85 -4.36
N ARG A 48 20.80 0.28 -5.50
CA ARG A 48 19.94 0.06 -6.66
C ARG A 48 18.88 -0.99 -6.36
N ILE A 49 17.61 -0.62 -6.47
CA ILE A 49 16.50 -1.57 -6.48
C ILE A 49 16.43 -2.18 -7.87
N SER A 50 16.65 -3.50 -7.96
CA SER A 50 16.71 -4.20 -9.25
C SER A 50 15.33 -4.69 -9.71
N ALA A 51 14.42 -4.94 -8.78
CA ALA A 51 13.05 -5.35 -9.02
C ALA A 51 12.19 -5.10 -7.77
N PHE A 52 10.87 -4.99 -7.96
CA PHE A 52 9.91 -5.12 -6.87
C PHE A 52 9.24 -6.49 -6.93
N ASP A 53 9.28 -7.22 -5.83
CA ASP A 53 8.54 -8.48 -5.69
C ASP A 53 7.03 -8.23 -5.56
N ALA A 54 6.64 -7.09 -4.97
CA ALA A 54 5.25 -6.67 -4.88
C ALA A 54 5.13 -5.15 -4.73
N VAL A 55 4.05 -4.58 -5.27
CA VAL A 55 3.63 -3.18 -5.04
C VAL A 55 2.23 -3.21 -4.45
N PHE A 56 2.01 -2.60 -3.29
CA PHE A 56 0.71 -2.64 -2.60
C PHE A 56 -0.01 -1.30 -2.69
N PHE A 57 -1.20 -1.29 -3.29
CA PHE A 57 -2.11 -0.15 -3.27
C PHE A 57 -3.05 -0.26 -2.07
N LEU A 58 -2.96 0.71 -1.16
CA LEU A 58 -3.83 0.77 0.01
C LEU A 58 -5.17 1.41 -0.37
N ILE A 59 -6.25 0.69 -0.09
CA ILE A 59 -7.63 1.12 -0.31
C ILE A 59 -8.47 0.73 0.89
N LYS A 60 -9.58 1.43 1.14
CA LYS A 60 -10.48 1.10 2.25
C LYS A 60 -11.62 0.22 1.73
N ALA A 61 -11.99 -0.79 2.50
CA ALA A 61 -13.16 -1.63 2.25
C ALA A 61 -14.45 -0.86 1.92
N PRO A 62 -14.84 0.20 2.67
CA PRO A 62 -16.06 0.94 2.38
C PRO A 62 -16.02 1.80 1.12
N ASP A 63 -14.85 1.98 0.48
CA ASP A 63 -14.74 2.82 -0.71
C ASP A 63 -15.42 2.15 -1.89
N ALA A 64 -16.55 2.70 -2.35
CA ALA A 64 -17.31 2.15 -3.47
C ALA A 64 -16.72 2.49 -4.85
N ARG A 65 -15.68 3.35 -4.90
CA ARG A 65 -14.97 3.78 -6.11
C ARG A 65 -13.53 4.13 -5.77
N LEU A 66 -12.61 3.92 -6.72
CA LEU A 66 -11.28 4.50 -6.62
C LEU A 66 -11.35 6.02 -6.80
N THR A 67 -10.59 6.76 -6.00
CA THR A 67 -10.48 8.20 -6.17
C THR A 67 -9.69 8.53 -7.43
N PRO A 68 -9.90 9.72 -8.04
CA PRO A 68 -9.10 10.15 -9.20
C PRO A 68 -7.59 10.08 -8.95
N SER A 69 -7.14 10.42 -7.73
CA SER A 69 -5.73 10.30 -7.34
C SER A 69 -5.27 8.85 -7.29
N GLN A 70 -6.04 7.93 -6.71
CA GLN A 70 -5.67 6.49 -6.71
C GLN A 70 -5.54 5.94 -8.14
N SER A 71 -6.47 6.29 -9.03
CA SER A 71 -6.42 5.89 -10.44
C SER A 71 -5.22 6.48 -11.17
N TYR A 72 -4.92 7.77 -10.97
CA TYR A 72 -3.75 8.44 -11.55
C TYR A 72 -2.45 7.74 -11.16
N VAL A 73 -2.30 7.42 -9.87
CA VAL A 73 -1.08 6.81 -9.34
C VAL A 73 -0.88 5.42 -9.90
N PHE A 74 -1.94 4.61 -9.94
CA PHE A 74 -1.87 3.30 -10.55
C PHE A 74 -1.37 3.39 -11.99
N GLN A 75 -1.94 4.30 -12.79
CA GLN A 75 -1.53 4.51 -14.18
C GLN A 75 -0.08 5.01 -14.30
N ALA A 76 0.36 5.87 -13.38
CA ALA A 76 1.73 6.36 -13.34
C ALA A 76 2.73 5.23 -13.04
N ILE A 77 2.43 4.35 -12.08
CA ILE A 77 3.25 3.17 -11.76
C ILE A 77 3.31 2.21 -12.97
N MET A 78 2.18 1.92 -13.61
CA MET A 78 2.15 1.10 -14.82
C MET A 78 2.97 1.72 -15.96
N SER A 79 2.98 3.04 -16.06
CA SER A 79 3.79 3.76 -17.07
C SER A 79 5.30 3.72 -16.77
N LEU A 80 5.70 3.60 -15.49
CA LEU A 80 7.11 3.49 -15.10
C LEU A 80 7.69 2.09 -15.37
N PHE A 81 6.92 1.04 -15.09
CA PHE A 81 7.42 -0.35 -15.08
C PHE A 81 6.93 -1.18 -16.27
N GLY A 82 5.99 -0.67 -17.06
CA GLY A 82 5.34 -1.44 -18.12
C GLY A 82 4.49 -2.58 -17.58
N LYS A 83 4.11 -3.51 -18.47
CA LYS A 83 3.22 -4.64 -18.15
C LYS A 83 3.90 -5.74 -17.33
N ASP A 84 5.22 -5.72 -17.20
CA ASP A 84 5.97 -6.80 -16.56
C ASP A 84 5.72 -6.87 -15.03
N ILE A 85 5.36 -5.73 -14.42
CA ILE A 85 5.06 -5.64 -12.98
C ILE A 85 3.59 -5.91 -12.65
N GLU A 86 2.71 -6.03 -13.64
CA GLU A 86 1.25 -6.07 -13.48
C GLU A 86 0.82 -7.17 -12.48
N LYS A 87 1.42 -8.35 -12.59
CA LYS A 87 1.19 -9.49 -11.67
C LYS A 87 1.68 -9.27 -10.24
N ASN A 88 2.63 -8.35 -10.05
CA ASN A 88 3.24 -8.01 -8.76
C ASN A 88 2.48 -6.86 -8.08
N ILE A 89 1.62 -6.13 -8.81
CA ILE A 89 0.77 -5.11 -8.22
C ILE A 89 -0.38 -5.79 -7.47
N CYS A 90 -0.51 -5.49 -6.19
CA CYS A 90 -1.51 -6.06 -5.29
C CYS A 90 -2.32 -4.96 -4.61
N SER A 91 -3.51 -5.29 -4.14
CA SER A 91 -4.36 -4.38 -3.36
C SER A 91 -4.35 -4.79 -1.89
N LEU A 92 -4.14 -3.82 -1.01
CA LEU A 92 -4.26 -3.97 0.44
C LEU A 92 -5.54 -3.27 0.89
N ILE A 93 -6.56 -4.07 1.21
CA ILE A 93 -7.88 -3.59 1.61
C ILE A 93 -7.91 -3.46 3.14
N THR A 94 -7.96 -2.22 3.62
CA THR A 94 -8.03 -1.88 5.05
C THR A 94 -9.46 -1.65 5.50
N PHE A 95 -9.72 -1.64 6.82
CA PHE A 95 -11.06 -1.52 7.41
C PHE A 95 -12.04 -2.58 6.91
N ALA A 96 -11.53 -3.76 6.55
CA ALA A 96 -12.30 -4.88 6.03
C ALA A 96 -13.10 -5.58 7.14
N GLU A 97 -14.04 -4.86 7.75
CA GLU A 97 -14.98 -5.40 8.73
C GLU A 97 -16.19 -6.02 8.01
N GLY A 98 -16.52 -7.26 8.38
CA GLY A 98 -17.67 -7.96 7.81
C GLY A 98 -17.46 -8.45 6.37
N LEU A 99 -18.56 -8.88 5.76
CA LEU A 99 -18.56 -9.54 4.44
C LEU A 99 -18.77 -8.55 3.28
N ASN A 100 -19.19 -7.32 3.56
CA ASN A 100 -19.49 -6.32 2.53
C ASN A 100 -18.24 -5.50 2.21
N LEU A 101 -17.72 -5.68 1.00
CA LEU A 101 -16.54 -4.98 0.50
C LEU A 101 -16.90 -4.25 -0.80
N PRO A 102 -17.58 -3.09 -0.75
CA PRO A 102 -17.89 -2.28 -1.93
C PRO A 102 -16.69 -2.04 -2.84
N VAL A 103 -15.49 -1.96 -2.24
CA VAL A 103 -14.23 -1.81 -2.96
C VAL A 103 -13.92 -2.93 -3.96
N ARG A 104 -14.49 -4.13 -3.81
CA ARG A 104 -14.29 -5.22 -4.78
C ARG A 104 -14.92 -4.87 -6.13
N ALA A 105 -16.16 -4.38 -6.11
CA ALA A 105 -16.83 -3.90 -7.31
C ALA A 105 -16.06 -2.71 -7.92
N ALA A 106 -15.58 -1.79 -7.08
CA ALA A 106 -14.77 -0.65 -7.53
C ALA A 106 -13.49 -1.08 -8.27
N LEU A 107 -12.79 -2.09 -7.75
CA LEU A 107 -11.58 -2.63 -8.36
C LEU A 107 -11.89 -3.34 -9.68
N GLU A 108 -12.96 -4.14 -9.74
CA GLU A 108 -13.42 -4.82 -10.95
C GLU A 108 -13.84 -3.82 -12.04
N GLU A 109 -14.55 -2.76 -11.68
CA GLU A 109 -15.02 -1.71 -12.59
C GLU A 109 -13.90 -0.76 -13.04
N SER A 110 -12.80 -0.66 -12.29
CA SER A 110 -11.71 0.28 -12.58
C SER A 110 -10.98 -0.01 -13.90
N GLY A 111 -11.11 -1.23 -14.43
CA GLY A 111 -10.35 -1.69 -15.60
C GLY A 111 -8.85 -1.83 -15.35
N LEU A 112 -8.42 -1.72 -14.09
CA LEU A 112 -7.04 -1.87 -13.66
C LEU A 112 -6.75 -3.33 -13.32
N THR A 113 -5.63 -3.84 -13.78
CA THR A 113 -5.22 -5.21 -13.50
C THR A 113 -4.40 -5.28 -12.23
N PHE A 114 -4.95 -5.96 -11.23
CA PHE A 114 -4.29 -6.28 -9.97
C PHE A 114 -4.02 -7.78 -9.91
N GLY A 115 -2.87 -8.17 -9.36
CA GLY A 115 -2.48 -9.56 -9.14
C GLY A 115 -3.29 -10.21 -8.01
N LYS A 116 -3.08 -9.80 -6.75
CA LYS A 116 -3.77 -10.35 -5.58
C LYS A 116 -4.31 -9.25 -4.68
N TRP A 117 -5.37 -9.56 -3.94
CA TRP A 117 -5.91 -8.69 -2.91
C TRP A 117 -5.76 -9.33 -1.54
N PHE A 118 -5.43 -8.51 -0.56
CA PHE A 118 -5.27 -8.92 0.83
C PHE A 118 -6.13 -8.02 1.70
N THR A 119 -6.94 -8.61 2.58
CA THR A 119 -7.78 -7.86 3.52
C THR A 119 -7.10 -7.79 4.88
N PHE A 120 -7.15 -6.61 5.48
CA PHE A 120 -6.67 -6.35 6.83
C PHE A 120 -7.77 -5.65 7.62
N ASN A 121 -8.19 -6.30 8.70
CA ASN A 121 -9.03 -5.63 9.68
C ASN A 121 -8.13 -4.87 10.67
N ASN A 122 -7.93 -3.60 10.39
CA ASN A 122 -7.22 -2.66 11.26
C ASN A 122 -8.17 -1.67 11.95
N ALA A 123 -9.49 -1.84 11.84
CA ALA A 123 -10.46 -0.89 12.35
C ALA A 123 -10.34 -0.67 13.87
N ALA A 124 -10.04 -1.72 14.63
CA ALA A 124 -9.79 -1.63 16.07
C ALA A 124 -8.63 -0.70 16.46
N LEU A 125 -7.62 -0.52 15.59
CA LEU A 125 -6.49 0.41 15.84
C LEU A 125 -6.91 1.88 15.72
N PHE A 126 -8.00 2.15 15.00
CA PHE A 126 -8.52 3.48 14.73
C PHE A 126 -9.89 3.69 15.38
N ALA A 127 -10.31 2.77 16.25
CA ALA A 127 -11.51 2.94 17.05
C ALA A 127 -11.24 4.07 18.06
N ASN A 128 -12.04 5.13 17.99
CA ASN A 128 -12.04 6.15 19.04
C ASN A 128 -12.61 5.52 20.31
N ASN A 129 -11.74 5.10 21.23
CA ASN A 129 -12.14 4.70 22.58
C ASN A 129 -12.51 5.96 23.37
N THR A 130 -13.64 6.58 23.06
CA THR A 130 -14.15 7.72 23.85
C THR A 130 -14.76 7.30 25.19
N ASP A 131 -14.83 6.00 25.49
CA ASP A 131 -15.37 5.47 26.75
C ASP A 131 -14.48 4.36 27.34
N LEU A 132 -13.19 4.62 27.56
CA LEU A 132 -12.40 3.80 28.47
C LEU A 132 -11.74 4.67 29.52
N ASP A 133 -12.40 4.64 30.67
CA ASP A 133 -11.83 4.94 31.97
C ASP A 133 -10.43 4.33 32.11
N SER A 134 -9.58 5.09 32.78
CA SER A 134 -8.15 4.87 32.97
C SER A 134 -7.76 3.48 33.48
N SER A 135 -7.69 2.49 32.58
CA SER A 135 -6.92 1.27 32.82
C SER A 135 -5.80 1.20 31.79
N SER A 136 -4.61 1.59 32.29
CA SER A 136 -3.32 1.48 31.64
C SER A 136 -3.19 0.18 30.84
N LEU A 137 -3.05 0.29 29.52
CA LEU A 137 -2.52 -0.80 28.71
C LEU A 137 -1.04 -0.97 29.08
N SER A 138 -0.73 -2.06 29.77
CA SER A 138 0.66 -2.45 30.03
C SER A 138 1.41 -2.67 28.72
N SER A 139 2.62 -2.11 28.63
CA SER A 139 3.61 -2.36 27.59
C SER A 139 3.70 -3.84 27.22
N MET A 140 3.38 -4.20 25.98
CA MET A 140 3.86 -5.44 25.37
C MET A 140 5.11 -5.12 24.55
N PHE A 141 6.22 -4.92 25.26
CA PHE A 141 7.60 -5.25 24.89
C PHE A 141 8.39 -5.34 26.20
#